data_AF-A0A662KVI3-F1
#
_entry.id   AF-A0A662KVI3-F1
#
_cell.length_a   1.000
_cell.length_b   1.000
_cell.length_c   1.000
_cell.angle_alpha   90.00
_cell.angle_beta   90.00
_cell.angle_gamma   90.00
#
_symmetry.space_group_name_H-M   'P 1'
#
loop_
_entity.id
_entity.type
_entity.pdbx_description
1 polymer ?
#
loop_
_entity_poly.entity_id
_entity_poly.type
_entity_poly.pdbx_seq_one_letter_code
_entity_poly.pdbx_strand_id
1 'polypeptide(L)'
;MLPITFKQYSVAIDERACSRCRICVSICECFEYDEARDAIRVNTISCKGCGICIASCPSSAIYHVYDDGIYYEIVEKREAAAFDCLNCGYECVEEDEKLIFCIRRFNMGKALEAVREGKEVVIKKCLLSDEKIDEKDERILKIEEILTVFKMEKKVKVE
;
A
#
# COMPACT_ATOMS: atom_id res chain seq x y z
N MET A 1 18.43 -7.97 19.17
CA MET A 1 17.77 -6.74 18.68
C MET A 1 17.86 -6.76 17.15
N LEU A 2 16.91 -7.42 16.49
CA LEU A 2 16.83 -7.42 15.03
C LEU A 2 16.17 -6.09 14.61
N PRO A 3 16.80 -5.29 13.75
CA PRO A 3 16.17 -4.07 13.27
C PRO A 3 14.91 -4.47 12.50
N ILE A 4 13.76 -4.01 12.98
CA ILE A 4 12.47 -4.15 12.31
C ILE A 4 12.57 -3.29 11.05
N THR A 5 13.11 -3.84 9.97
CA THR A 5 13.02 -3.23 8.65
C THR A 5 11.58 -3.42 8.21
N PHE A 6 10.75 -2.39 8.36
CA PHE A 6 9.46 -2.29 7.69
C PHE A 6 9.73 -2.37 6.18
N LYS A 7 9.73 -3.58 5.60
CA LYS A 7 9.93 -3.79 4.16
C LYS A 7 8.66 -3.34 3.46
N GLN A 8 8.57 -2.05 3.15
CA GLN A 8 7.59 -1.51 2.21
C GLN A 8 7.87 -2.12 0.83
N TYR A 9 6.81 -2.47 0.11
CA TYR A 9 6.92 -3.07 -1.22
C TYR A 9 7.38 -2.02 -2.22
N SER A 10 8.58 -2.22 -2.78
CA SER A 10 9.07 -1.37 -3.87
C SER A 10 8.12 -1.40 -5.06
N VAL A 11 8.23 -0.45 -5.96
CA VAL A 11 7.44 -0.42 -7.18
C VAL A 11 8.25 -0.92 -8.37
N ALA A 12 7.57 -1.45 -9.38
CA ALA A 12 8.11 -1.78 -10.69
C ALA A 12 7.33 -1.03 -11.77
N ILE A 13 7.89 -1.04 -12.98
CA ILE A 13 7.36 -0.35 -14.15
C ILE A 13 7.17 -1.40 -15.26
N ASP A 14 5.97 -1.46 -15.82
CA ASP A 14 5.74 -2.13 -17.10
C ASP A 14 6.26 -1.21 -18.23
N GLU A 15 7.41 -1.57 -18.79
CA GLU A 15 8.05 -0.81 -19.86
C GLU A 15 7.20 -0.71 -21.14
N ARG A 16 6.28 -1.66 -21.37
CA ARG A 16 5.40 -1.66 -22.55
C ARG A 16 4.26 -0.67 -22.39
N ALA A 17 3.72 -0.54 -21.18
CA ALA A 17 2.67 0.41 -20.85
C ALA A 17 3.20 1.83 -20.55
N CYS A 18 4.49 1.97 -20.25
CA CYS A 18 5.08 3.24 -19.86
C CYS A 18 5.11 4.25 -21.03
N SER A 19 4.42 5.38 -20.88
CA SER A 19 4.42 6.47 -21.86
C SER A 19 5.61 7.42 -21.75
N ARG A 20 6.54 7.20 -20.80
CA ARG A 20 7.72 8.04 -20.56
C ARG A 20 7.40 9.52 -20.29
N CYS A 21 6.20 9.83 -19.79
CA CYS A 21 5.76 11.19 -19.47
C CYS A 21 6.52 11.87 -18.30
N ARG A 22 7.36 11.12 -17.57
CA ARG A 22 8.26 11.59 -16.49
C ARG A 22 7.58 12.18 -15.25
N ILE A 23 6.26 12.05 -15.11
CA ILE A 23 5.54 12.49 -13.89
C ILE A 23 6.13 11.82 -12.63
N CYS A 24 6.38 10.50 -12.68
CA CYS A 24 6.98 9.76 -11.57
C CYS A 24 8.38 10.26 -11.16
N VAL A 25 9.18 10.73 -12.11
CA VAL A 25 10.50 11.34 -11.87
C VAL A 25 10.35 12.69 -11.16
N SER A 26 9.31 13.47 -11.49
CA SER A 26 9.10 14.79 -10.89
C SER A 26 8.64 14.77 -9.43
N ILE A 27 8.05 13.65 -8.98
CA ILE A 27 7.42 13.53 -7.66
C ILE A 27 8.19 12.61 -6.69
N CYS A 28 9.20 11.87 -7.17
CA CYS A 28 9.88 10.87 -6.35
C CYS A 28 11.35 10.70 -6.76
N GLU A 29 12.25 10.96 -5.80
CA GLU A 29 13.72 10.85 -5.97
C GLU A 29 14.21 9.43 -6.28
N CYS A 30 13.35 8.42 -6.08
CA CYS A 30 13.70 7.04 -6.41
C CYS A 30 13.62 6.75 -7.91
N PHE A 31 13.07 7.66 -8.71
CA PHE A 31 12.93 7.50 -10.15
C PHE A 31 13.93 8.36 -10.92
N GLU A 32 14.45 7.78 -12.00
CA GLU A 32 15.32 8.48 -12.96
C GLU A 32 14.87 8.17 -14.39
N TYR A 33 15.17 9.07 -15.31
CA TYR A 33 15.02 8.82 -16.74
C TYR A 33 16.40 8.49 -17.33
N ASP A 34 16.54 7.27 -17.83
CA ASP A 34 17.71 6.83 -18.57
C ASP A 34 17.58 7.25 -20.02
N GLU A 35 18.30 8.31 -20.40
CA GLU A 35 18.31 8.85 -21.77
C GLU A 35 18.86 7.84 -22.79
N ALA A 36 19.83 7.01 -22.40
CA ALA A 36 20.47 6.07 -23.31
C ALA A 36 19.55 4.89 -23.68
N ARG A 37 18.65 4.51 -22.78
CA ARG A 37 17.66 3.44 -23.01
C ARG A 37 16.25 3.95 -23.32
N ASP A 38 16.06 5.26 -23.33
CA ASP A 38 14.75 5.92 -23.41
C ASP A 38 13.72 5.25 -22.47
N ALA A 39 14.10 5.10 -21.19
CA ALA A 39 13.33 4.35 -20.21
C ALA A 39 13.34 5.02 -18.85
N ILE A 40 12.26 4.84 -18.09
CA ILE A 40 12.20 5.24 -16.68
C ILE A 40 12.74 4.08 -15.84
N ARG A 41 13.58 4.39 -14.86
CA ARG A 41 14.07 3.44 -13.87
C ARG A 41 13.66 3.83 -12.47
N VAL A 42 13.57 2.83 -11.61
CA VAL A 42 13.32 2.98 -10.18
C VAL A 42 14.45 2.32 -9.39
N ASN A 43 15.01 3.06 -8.44
CA ASN A 43 15.91 2.51 -7.43
C ASN A 43 15.06 1.84 -6.33
N THR A 44 14.99 0.51 -6.39
CA THR A 44 14.20 -0.29 -5.44
C THR A 44 14.75 -0.26 -4.02
N ILE A 45 16.05 0.01 -3.85
CA ILE A 45 16.70 0.11 -2.53
C ILE A 45 16.25 1.39 -1.81
N SER A 46 16.14 2.50 -2.53
CA SER A 46 15.70 3.78 -1.97
C SER A 46 14.18 3.88 -1.84
N CYS A 47 13.44 3.09 -2.62
CA CYS A 47 11.98 3.12 -2.69
C CYS A 47 11.33 2.85 -1.33
N LYS A 48 10.46 3.77 -0.89
CA LYS A 48 9.66 3.63 0.34
C LYS A 48 8.30 2.99 0.10
N GLY A 49 7.97 2.54 -1.11
CA GLY A 49 6.69 1.88 -1.38
C GLY A 49 5.44 2.67 -0.94
N CYS A 50 5.46 4.01 -1.01
CA CYS A 50 4.33 4.85 -0.59
C CYS A 50 3.18 4.92 -1.61
N GLY A 51 3.41 4.48 -2.85
CA GLY A 51 2.37 4.35 -3.88
C GLY A 51 1.97 5.65 -4.59
N ILE A 52 2.55 6.81 -4.26
CA ILE A 52 2.21 8.09 -4.91
C ILE A 52 2.46 8.03 -6.43
N CYS A 53 3.57 7.40 -6.85
CA CYS A 53 3.89 7.20 -8.26
C CYS A 53 2.86 6.35 -9.01
N ILE A 54 2.28 5.34 -8.36
CA ILE A 54 1.23 4.49 -8.92
C ILE A 54 -0.02 5.31 -9.20
N ALA A 55 -0.49 6.05 -8.19
CA ALA A 55 -1.70 6.89 -8.32
C ALA A 55 -1.54 8.01 -9.36
N SER A 56 -0.32 8.54 -9.52
CA SER A 56 -0.03 9.61 -10.48
C SER A 56 0.18 9.14 -11.92
N CYS A 57 0.30 7.83 -12.17
CA CYS A 57 0.70 7.31 -13.47
C CYS A 57 -0.51 7.28 -14.44
N PRO A 58 -0.54 8.14 -15.47
CA PRO A 58 -1.70 8.20 -16.38
C PRO A 58 -1.82 6.97 -17.28
N SER A 59 -0.73 6.24 -17.51
CA SER A 59 -0.75 4.98 -18.27
C SER A 59 -0.88 3.74 -17.39
N SER A 60 -1.05 3.90 -16.08
CA SER A 60 -1.14 2.80 -15.11
C SER A 60 0.02 1.79 -15.22
N ALA A 61 1.20 2.27 -15.64
CA ALA A 61 2.37 1.43 -15.91
C ALA A 61 3.19 1.10 -14.66
N ILE A 62 2.87 1.68 -13.50
CA ILE A 62 3.63 1.50 -12.25
C ILE A 62 2.78 0.71 -11.27
N TYR A 63 3.36 -0.31 -10.63
CA TYR A 63 2.68 -1.18 -9.68
C TYR A 63 3.61 -1.60 -8.54
N HIS A 64 3.04 -2.04 -7.42
CA HIS A 64 3.85 -2.60 -6.33
C HIS A 64 4.39 -3.98 -6.70
N VAL A 65 5.68 -4.19 -6.42
CA VAL A 65 6.30 -5.51 -6.46
C VAL A 65 6.05 -6.16 -5.11
N TYR A 66 5.12 -7.09 -5.10
CA TYR A 66 4.95 -8.03 -4.00
C TYR A 66 6.04 -9.09 -4.16
N ASP A 67 6.90 -9.20 -3.15
CA ASP A 67 7.93 -10.23 -3.10
C ASP A 67 7.21 -11.52 -2.68
N ASP A 68 6.83 -12.36 -3.64
CA ASP A 68 6.23 -13.69 -3.44
C ASP A 68 7.29 -14.69 -2.96
N GLY A 69 8.13 -14.27 -2.00
CA GLY A 69 9.34 -14.96 -1.60
C GLY A 69 9.10 -16.45 -1.41
N ILE A 70 9.64 -17.24 -2.35
CA ILE A 70 9.96 -18.66 -2.29
C ILE A 70 9.49 -19.33 -0.98
N TYR A 71 8.25 -19.82 -1.00
CA TYR A 71 7.80 -21.04 -0.31
C TYR A 71 6.95 -21.83 -1.32
N TYR A 72 7.62 -22.38 -2.34
CA TYR A 72 7.18 -23.63 -2.97
C TYR A 72 7.60 -24.74 -1.99
N GLU A 73 6.77 -25.65 -1.48
CA GLU A 73 5.56 -26.27 -2.00
C GLU A 73 4.58 -26.56 -0.83
N ILE A 74 3.31 -26.84 -1.16
CA ILE A 74 2.19 -27.21 -0.27
C ILE A 74 1.43 -26.03 0.35
N VAL A 75 0.79 -25.21 -0.48
CA VAL A 75 -0.61 -24.83 -0.20
C VAL A 75 -1.34 -24.79 -1.54
N GLU A 76 -2.40 -25.59 -1.68
CA GLU A 76 -3.29 -25.50 -2.84
C GLU A 76 -3.71 -24.05 -3.06
N LYS A 77 -3.72 -23.61 -4.32
CA LYS A 77 -4.18 -22.28 -4.75
C LYS A 77 -5.50 -21.93 -4.05
N ARG A 78 -5.42 -21.13 -3.00
CA ARG A 78 -6.47 -20.20 -2.63
C ARG A 78 -6.12 -18.88 -3.31
N GLU A 79 -7.10 -18.27 -3.96
CA GLU A 79 -6.99 -16.92 -4.51
C GLU A 79 -6.70 -15.97 -3.33
N ALA A 80 -5.43 -15.75 -3.03
CA ALA A 80 -5.01 -14.92 -1.91
C ALA A 80 -5.19 -13.44 -2.30
N ALA A 81 -6.14 -12.77 -1.65
CA ALA A 81 -6.29 -11.33 -1.73
C ALA A 81 -5.10 -10.66 -0.99
N ALA A 82 -4.34 -9.86 -1.73
CA ALA A 82 -2.98 -9.47 -1.35
C ALA A 82 -2.90 -8.47 -0.19
N PHE A 83 -2.94 -8.88 1.09
CA PHE A 83 -2.57 -7.99 2.21
C PHE A 83 -2.06 -8.67 3.49
N ASP A 84 -1.54 -9.89 3.42
CA ASP A 84 -1.20 -10.62 4.64
C ASP A 84 0.00 -10.05 5.41
N CYS A 85 -0.21 -9.80 6.69
CA CYS A 85 0.86 -9.54 7.63
C CYS A 85 1.60 -10.85 7.92
N LEU A 86 2.85 -10.98 7.46
CA LEU A 86 3.69 -12.19 7.65
C LEU A 86 3.95 -12.57 9.12
N ASN A 87 3.62 -11.70 10.09
CA ASN A 87 3.87 -11.95 11.50
C ASN A 87 2.68 -12.59 12.24
N CYS A 88 1.45 -12.35 11.78
CA CYS A 88 0.24 -12.88 12.40
C CYS A 88 -0.74 -13.56 11.44
N GLY A 89 -0.46 -13.56 10.13
CA GLY A 89 -1.35 -14.16 9.12
C GLY A 89 -2.72 -13.49 9.05
N TYR A 90 -2.84 -12.24 9.47
CA TYR A 90 -4.11 -11.51 9.41
C TYR A 90 -4.43 -11.17 7.95
N GLU A 91 -5.47 -11.81 7.42
CA GLU A 91 -6.02 -11.57 6.09
C GLU A 91 -6.79 -10.23 6.08
N CYS A 92 -6.60 -9.41 5.05
CA CYS A 92 -7.56 -8.33 4.82
C CYS A 92 -8.85 -8.96 4.30
N VAL A 93 -9.89 -8.86 5.11
CA VAL A 93 -11.20 -9.39 4.79
C VAL A 93 -12.01 -8.27 4.13
N GLU A 94 -12.34 -8.47 2.86
CA GLU A 94 -13.38 -7.71 2.19
C GLU A 94 -14.73 -8.39 2.45
N GLU A 95 -15.58 -7.72 3.21
CA GLU A 95 -16.98 -8.07 3.38
C GLU A 95 -17.83 -7.10 2.56
N ASP A 96 -19.09 -7.44 2.28
CA ASP A 96 -19.98 -6.63 1.44
C ASP A 96 -20.11 -5.18 1.93
N GLU A 97 -20.08 -4.97 3.26
CA GLU A 97 -20.22 -3.66 3.90
C GLU A 97 -18.92 -3.12 4.52
N LYS A 98 -17.84 -3.92 4.55
CA LYS A 98 -16.62 -3.58 5.31
C LYS A 98 -15.34 -3.93 4.58
N LEU A 99 -14.31 -3.12 4.80
CA LEU A 99 -12.94 -3.42 4.41
C LEU A 99 -12.06 -3.43 5.66
N ILE A 100 -11.50 -4.59 6.00
CA ILE A 100 -10.71 -4.77 7.21
C ILE A 100 -9.22 -4.77 6.85
N PHE A 101 -8.44 -3.88 7.48
CA PHE A 101 -6.98 -3.80 7.40
C PHE A 101 -6.32 -4.28 8.68
N CYS A 102 -5.11 -4.83 8.57
CA CYS A 102 -4.15 -4.78 9.65
C CYS A 102 -3.50 -3.38 9.70
N ILE A 103 -3.30 -2.79 10.88
CA ILE A 103 -2.68 -1.46 11.03
C ILE A 103 -1.31 -1.37 10.35
N ARG A 104 -0.50 -2.43 10.41
CA ARG A 104 0.82 -2.48 9.74
C ARG A 104 0.73 -2.53 8.22
N ARG A 105 -0.43 -2.88 7.67
CA ARG A 105 -0.72 -2.96 6.23
C ARG A 105 -1.83 -2.01 5.78
N PHE A 106 -2.14 -1.02 6.61
CA PHE A 106 -3.12 0.00 6.28
C PHE A 106 -2.70 0.80 5.04
N ASN A 107 -3.53 0.74 3.99
CA ASN A 107 -3.37 1.47 2.75
C ASN A 107 -4.46 2.54 2.62
N MET A 108 -4.07 3.81 2.72
CA MET A 108 -5.00 4.94 2.68
C MET A 108 -5.79 5.02 1.37
N GLY A 109 -5.17 4.69 0.23
CA GLY A 109 -5.82 4.78 -1.08
C GLY A 109 -6.98 3.79 -1.21
N LYS A 110 -6.74 2.53 -0.83
CA LYS A 110 -7.77 1.49 -0.80
C LYS A 110 -8.85 1.78 0.23
N ALA A 111 -8.48 2.32 1.39
CA ALA A 111 -9.45 2.76 2.39
C ALA A 111 -10.36 3.87 1.85
N LEU A 112 -9.81 4.90 1.17
CA LEU A 112 -10.61 5.96 0.56
C LEU A 112 -11.53 5.44 -0.55
N GLU A 113 -11.05 4.51 -1.38
CA GLU A 113 -11.84 3.84 -2.41
C GLU A 113 -13.02 3.08 -1.80
N ALA A 114 -12.78 2.27 -0.78
CA ALA A 114 -13.83 1.52 -0.08
C ALA A 114 -14.86 2.44 0.58
N VAL A 115 -14.42 3.54 1.21
CA VAL A 115 -15.32 4.54 1.80
C VAL A 115 -16.20 5.20 0.73
N ARG A 116 -15.64 5.51 -0.44
CA ARG A 116 -16.37 6.04 -1.60
C ARG A 116 -17.41 5.05 -2.13
N GLU A 117 -17.10 3.76 -2.10
CA GLU A 117 -18.04 2.67 -2.43
C GLU A 117 -19.10 2.42 -1.35
N GLY A 118 -19.03 3.13 -0.23
CA GLY A 118 -20.01 3.05 0.85
C GLY A 118 -19.60 2.16 2.01
N LYS A 119 -18.51 1.41 1.89
CA LYS A 119 -18.02 0.48 2.91
C LYS A 119 -17.47 1.20 4.15
N GLU A 120 -17.52 0.51 5.28
CA GLU A 120 -16.83 0.89 6.52
C GLU A 120 -15.42 0.28 6.53
N VAL A 121 -14.40 1.07 6.87
CA VAL A 121 -13.03 0.62 6.96
C VAL A 121 -12.68 0.35 8.42
N VAL A 122 -12.27 -0.88 8.73
CA VAL A 122 -11.85 -1.29 10.07
C VAL A 122 -10.35 -1.56 10.05
N ILE A 123 -9.61 -0.98 10.97
CA ILE A 123 -8.16 -1.13 11.08
C ILE A 123 -7.86 -1.86 12.38
N LYS A 124 -7.40 -3.10 12.27
CA LYS A 124 -7.06 -3.94 13.40
C LYS A 124 -5.68 -3.62 13.95
N LYS A 125 -5.61 -3.40 15.26
CA LYS A 125 -4.37 -3.20 16.02
C LYS A 125 -3.43 -4.39 15.88
N CYS A 126 -2.14 -4.12 15.98
CA CYS A 126 -1.13 -5.15 15.86
C CYS A 126 -0.97 -5.87 17.19
N LEU A 127 -1.41 -7.13 17.25
CA LEU A 127 -1.29 -8.00 18.43
C LEU A 127 0.16 -8.26 18.89
N LEU A 128 1.15 -7.92 18.05
CA LEU A 128 2.57 -8.20 18.25
C LEU A 128 3.40 -6.94 18.53
N SER A 129 2.78 -5.77 18.68
CA SER A 129 3.46 -4.52 19.08
C SER A 129 2.78 -3.89 20.29
N ASP A 130 3.55 -3.14 21.07
CA ASP A 130 3.01 -2.39 22.21
C ASP A 130 1.87 -1.46 21.77
N GLU A 131 0.75 -1.46 22.52
CA GLU A 131 -0.50 -0.73 22.25
C GLU A 131 -0.31 0.78 21.94
N LYS A 132 0.81 1.37 22.38
CA LYS A 132 1.13 2.80 22.22
C LYS A 132 1.52 3.21 20.81
N ILE A 133 1.87 2.27 19.92
CA ILE A 133 2.26 2.58 18.53
C ILE A 133 1.02 2.83 17.66
N ASP A 134 -0.11 2.19 17.99
CA ASP A 134 -1.28 2.13 17.13
C ASP A 134 -2.20 3.37 17.21
N GLU A 135 -2.18 4.09 18.34
CA GLU A 135 -3.02 5.29 18.56
C GLU A 135 -2.50 6.56 17.86
N LYS A 136 -1.30 6.53 17.27
CA LYS A 136 -0.66 7.68 16.63
C LYS A 136 -0.14 7.38 15.22
N ASP A 137 -0.72 6.40 14.53
CA ASP A 137 -0.35 6.15 13.15
C ASP A 137 -0.76 7.35 12.28
N GLU A 138 0.24 8.07 11.73
CA GLU A 138 0.00 9.25 10.90
C GLU A 138 -0.92 8.98 9.71
N ARG A 139 -0.95 7.75 9.20
CA ARG A 139 -1.82 7.39 8.07
C ARG A 139 -3.28 7.43 8.48
N ILE A 140 -3.58 6.99 9.70
CA ILE A 140 -4.94 6.99 10.25
C ILE A 140 -5.39 8.43 10.50
N LEU A 141 -4.52 9.25 11.11
CA LEU A 141 -4.82 10.67 11.32
C LEU A 141 -5.09 11.40 9.99
N LYS A 142 -4.23 11.18 8.98
CA LYS A 142 -4.39 11.80 7.65
C LYS A 142 -5.68 11.36 6.96
N ILE A 143 -6.08 10.09 7.04
CA ILE A 143 -7.33 9.66 6.42
C ILE A 143 -8.54 10.27 7.14
N GLU A 144 -8.51 10.38 8.47
CA GLU A 144 -9.59 11.01 9.23
C GLU A 144 -9.74 12.50 8.88
N GLU A 145 -8.63 13.22 8.74
CA GLU A 145 -8.61 14.60 8.25
C GLU A 145 -9.21 14.72 6.85
N ILE A 146 -8.80 13.84 5.92
CA ILE A 146 -9.33 13.79 4.55
C ILE A 146 -10.84 13.54 4.58
N LEU A 147 -11.31 12.54 5.34
CA LEU A 147 -12.73 12.20 5.43
C LEU A 147 -13.56 13.32 6.04
N THR A 148 -13.00 14.07 6.98
CA THR A 148 -13.63 15.27 7.56
C THR A 148 -13.84 16.35 6.49
N VAL A 149 -12.84 16.60 5.65
CA VAL A 149 -12.95 17.55 4.52
C VAL A 149 -14.07 17.16 3.56
N PHE A 150 -14.23 15.86 3.29
CA PHE A 150 -15.28 15.34 2.41
C PHE A 150 -16.65 15.13 3.08
N LYS A 151 -16.80 15.48 4.37
CA LYS A 151 -18.02 15.23 5.17
C LYS A 151 -18.45 13.76 5.22
N MET A 152 -17.48 12.85 5.17
CA MET A 152 -17.66 11.38 5.22
C MET A 152 -17.23 10.83 6.58
N GLU A 153 -17.66 11.49 7.65
CA GLU A 153 -17.19 11.24 9.01
C GLU A 153 -17.49 9.81 9.49
N LYS A 154 -16.59 9.26 10.34
CA LYS A 154 -16.74 7.99 11.08
C LYS A 154 -16.83 6.70 10.26
N LYS A 155 -16.40 6.72 9.00
CA LYS A 155 -16.30 5.51 8.16
C LYS A 155 -15.01 4.71 8.36
N VAL A 156 -14.05 5.23 9.14
CA VAL A 156 -12.82 4.53 9.50
C VAL A 156 -12.80 4.32 11.02
N LYS A 157 -12.50 3.10 11.47
CA LYS A 157 -12.39 2.74 12.88
C LYS A 157 -11.14 1.93 13.14
N VAL A 158 -10.53 2.14 14.31
CA VAL A 158 -9.38 1.35 14.79
C VAL A 158 -9.84 0.45 15.93
N GLU A 159 -9.62 -0.85 15.79
CA GLU A 159 -10.06 -1.89 16.74
C GLU A 159 -8.92 -2.78 17.22
#